data_AF-A0A7V6A425-F1
#
_entry.id   AF-A0A7V6A425-F1
#
_cell.length_a   1.000
_cell.length_b   1.000
_cell.length_c   1.000
_cell.angle_alpha   90.00
_cell.angle_beta   90.00
_cell.angle_gamma   90.00
#
_symmetry.space_group_name_H-M   'P 1'
#
loop_
_entity.id
_entity.type
_entity.pdbx_description
1 polymer ?
#
loop_
_entity_poly.entity_id
_entity_poly.type
_entity_poly.pdbx_seq_one_letter_code
_entity_poly.pdbx_strand_id
1 'polypeptide(L)'
;EGARVAVSRHWQYGGEGALEFADAVMEACKQKNDFKFLYPNDMPLRQRVEIIAEQVYGADGVDFLPEALEKAKRFEADPKYNEYATMMVKTHLSLSHDPTKKGVPKGWRLPVRDFLIYSGAKFICPVCGTISLMPGTSSDPAFRRVDVDVKAGKVTGLF
;
A
#
# COMPACT_ATOMS: atom_id res chain seq x y z
N GLU A 1 9.20 -24.72 -2.54
CA GLU A 1 7.76 -24.65 -2.88
C GLU A 1 7.56 -23.70 -4.04
N GLY A 2 6.48 -23.89 -4.82
CA GLY A 2 6.14 -23.06 -5.98
C GLY A 2 4.73 -22.47 -5.84
N ALA A 3 4.42 -21.47 -6.67
CA ALA A 3 3.10 -20.86 -6.73
C ALA A 3 2.28 -21.45 -7.90
N ARG A 4 0.96 -21.54 -7.73
CA ARG A 4 0.05 -21.82 -8.85
C ARG A 4 0.00 -20.61 -9.77
N VAL A 5 -0.03 -20.85 -11.08
CA VAL A 5 -0.08 -19.81 -12.10
C VAL A 5 -1.13 -20.21 -13.14
N ALA A 6 -2.02 -19.28 -13.48
CA ALA A 6 -3.04 -19.44 -14.50
C ALA A 6 -3.09 -18.17 -15.36
N VAL A 7 -3.14 -18.33 -16.68
CA VAL A 7 -3.24 -17.18 -17.59
C VAL A 7 -4.68 -16.69 -17.61
N SER A 8 -4.89 -15.39 -17.39
CA SER A 8 -6.24 -14.81 -17.41
C SER A 8 -6.41 -13.85 -18.58
N ARG A 9 -7.47 -14.07 -19.37
CA ARG A 9 -7.85 -13.28 -20.55
C ARG A 9 -9.24 -12.65 -20.42
N HIS A 10 -9.69 -12.41 -19.19
CA HIS A 10 -11.04 -11.91 -18.90
C HIS A 10 -11.32 -10.50 -19.44
N TRP A 11 -10.28 -9.68 -19.67
CA TRP A 11 -10.45 -8.41 -20.36
C TRP A 11 -11.01 -8.59 -21.78
N GLN A 12 -10.64 -9.68 -22.46
CA GLN A 12 -11.09 -9.99 -23.83
C GLN A 12 -12.35 -10.86 -23.87
N TYR A 13 -12.44 -11.88 -23.00
CA TYR A 13 -13.49 -12.91 -23.05
C TYR A 13 -14.48 -12.86 -21.87
N GLY A 14 -14.46 -11.79 -21.07
CA GLY A 14 -15.28 -11.70 -19.86
C GLY A 14 -14.99 -12.82 -18.87
N GLY A 15 -16.01 -13.31 -18.17
CA GLY A 15 -15.86 -14.35 -17.15
C GLY A 15 -15.25 -15.66 -17.66
N GLU A 16 -15.54 -16.05 -18.90
CA GLU A 16 -15.02 -17.29 -19.51
C GLU A 16 -13.48 -17.28 -19.60
N GLY A 17 -12.89 -16.10 -19.81
CA GLY A 17 -11.44 -15.93 -19.86
C GLY A 17 -10.72 -16.03 -18.51
N ALA A 18 -11.44 -16.26 -17.40
CA ALA A 18 -10.88 -16.40 -16.05
C ALA A 18 -11.20 -17.74 -15.37
N LEU A 19 -11.80 -18.72 -16.06
CA LEU A 19 -12.18 -19.99 -15.45
C LEU A 19 -10.98 -20.73 -14.83
N GLU A 20 -9.86 -20.84 -15.57
CA GLU A 20 -8.64 -21.47 -15.05
C GLU A 20 -8.09 -20.75 -13.81
N PHE A 21 -8.15 -19.41 -13.80
CA PHE A 21 -7.76 -18.61 -12.63
C PHE A 21 -8.70 -18.86 -11.44
N ALA A 22 -10.00 -18.94 -11.69
CA ALA A 22 -10.99 -19.23 -10.65
C ALA A 22 -10.77 -20.63 -10.05
N ASP A 23 -10.54 -21.65 -10.88
CA ASP A 23 -10.22 -23.00 -10.44
C ASP A 23 -8.94 -23.03 -9.59
N ALA A 24 -7.88 -22.33 -10.02
CA ALA A 24 -6.63 -22.24 -9.25
C ALA A 24 -6.83 -21.60 -7.86
N VAL A 25 -7.71 -20.59 -7.75
CA VAL A 25 -8.07 -19.96 -6.48
C VAL A 25 -8.92 -20.89 -5.62
N MET A 26 -9.95 -21.54 -6.18
CA MET A 26 -10.78 -22.51 -5.45
C MET A 26 -9.95 -23.66 -4.87
N GLU A 27 -8.99 -24.17 -5.64
CA GLU A 27 -8.06 -25.19 -5.17
C GLU A 27 -7.12 -24.67 -4.07
N ALA A 28 -6.63 -23.43 -4.18
CA ALA A 28 -5.83 -22.82 -3.12
C ALA A 28 -6.63 -22.68 -1.81
N CYS A 29 -7.92 -22.34 -1.88
CA CYS A 29 -8.79 -22.24 -0.71
C CYS A 29 -9.04 -23.57 0.01
N LYS A 30 -8.86 -24.72 -0.66
CA LYS A 30 -8.96 -26.04 -0.02
C LYS A 30 -7.75 -26.38 0.85
N GLN A 31 -6.64 -25.66 0.69
CA GLN A 31 -5.42 -25.90 1.47
C GLN A 31 -5.54 -25.27 2.86
N LYS A 32 -5.13 -26.02 3.89
CA LYS A 32 -4.98 -25.46 5.24
C LYS A 32 -3.88 -24.40 5.21
N ASN A 33 -4.14 -23.25 5.83
CA ASN A 33 -3.16 -22.19 6.02
C ASN A 33 -2.90 -21.99 7.53
N ASP A 34 -1.72 -21.45 7.85
CA ASP A 34 -1.32 -21.03 9.19
C ASP A 34 -1.08 -19.52 9.18
N PHE A 35 -2.16 -18.75 8.96
CA PHE A 35 -2.08 -17.30 8.88
C PHE A 35 -1.63 -16.69 10.22
N LYS A 36 -0.61 -15.84 10.16
CA LYS A 36 -0.10 -15.07 11.28
C LYS A 36 0.08 -13.61 10.86
N PHE A 37 -0.21 -12.70 11.78
CA PHE A 37 0.15 -11.30 11.59
C PHE A 37 1.68 -11.16 11.59
N LEU A 38 2.19 -10.17 10.84
CA LEU A 38 3.62 -9.90 10.73
C LEU A 38 4.27 -9.59 12.08
N TYR A 39 3.52 -8.95 12.98
CA TYR A 39 3.93 -8.61 14.33
C TYR A 39 2.72 -8.54 15.28
N PRO A 40 2.93 -8.67 16.59
CA PRO A 40 1.87 -8.46 17.59
C PRO A 40 1.61 -6.96 17.85
N ASN A 41 0.39 -6.61 18.24
CA ASN A 41 -0.04 -5.22 18.41
C ASN A 41 0.69 -4.45 19.53
N ASP A 42 1.33 -5.14 20.48
CA ASP A 42 2.08 -4.54 21.58
C ASP A 42 3.56 -4.25 21.25
N MET A 43 4.03 -4.67 20.07
CA MET A 43 5.38 -4.36 19.58
C MET A 43 5.60 -2.83 19.56
N PRO A 44 6.76 -2.28 19.93
CA PRO A 44 7.02 -0.83 19.81
C PRO A 44 6.89 -0.32 18.37
N LEU A 45 6.37 0.90 18.17
CA LEU A 45 6.10 1.46 16.84
C LEU A 45 7.31 1.39 15.91
N ARG A 46 8.50 1.77 16.36
CA ARG A 46 9.71 1.74 15.53
C ARG A 46 10.07 0.32 15.09
N GLN A 47 9.91 -0.67 15.96
CA GLN A 47 10.13 -2.08 15.62
C GLN A 47 9.09 -2.59 14.60
N ARG A 48 7.83 -2.13 14.67
CA ARG A 48 6.82 -2.42 13.65
C ARG A 48 7.23 -1.87 12.27
N VAL A 49 7.82 -0.68 12.24
CA VAL A 49 8.29 -0.08 10.99
C VAL A 49 9.51 -0.84 10.45
N GLU A 50 10.44 -1.22 11.31
CA GLU A 50 11.62 -2.02 10.96
C GLU A 50 11.25 -3.40 10.40
N ILE A 51 10.36 -4.14 11.07
CA ILE A 51 9.96 -5.48 10.60
C ILE A 51 9.24 -5.42 9.24
N ILE A 52 8.42 -4.39 9.00
CA ILE A 52 7.81 -4.18 7.68
C ILE A 52 8.89 -3.88 6.62
N ALA A 53 9.83 -2.98 6.94
CA ALA A 53 10.89 -2.60 6.01
C ALA A 53 11.79 -3.79 5.64
N GLU A 54 12.17 -4.62 6.61
CA GLU A 54 13.08 -5.73 6.41
C GLU A 54 12.39 -6.94 5.79
N GLN A 55 11.26 -7.40 6.35
CA GLN A 55 10.63 -8.64 5.93
C GLN A 55 9.75 -8.50 4.68
N VAL A 56 9.09 -7.35 4.51
CA VAL A 56 8.17 -7.14 3.39
C VAL A 56 8.87 -6.42 2.23
N TYR A 57 9.66 -5.38 2.51
CA TYR A 57 10.29 -4.58 1.45
C TYR A 57 11.71 -5.05 1.09
N GLY A 58 12.39 -5.77 1.99
CA GLY A 58 13.78 -6.18 1.80
C GLY A 58 14.78 -5.03 1.95
N ALA A 59 14.48 -4.06 2.82
CA ALA A 59 15.43 -3.03 3.24
C ALA A 59 16.43 -3.61 4.25
N ASP A 60 17.60 -2.97 4.38
CA ASP A 60 18.61 -3.30 5.39
C ASP A 60 18.35 -2.60 6.74
N GLY A 61 17.21 -1.90 6.86
CA GLY A 61 16.76 -1.21 8.06
C GLY A 61 16.10 0.13 7.77
N VAL A 62 15.89 0.92 8.82
CA VAL A 62 15.12 2.17 8.79
C VAL A 62 15.93 3.32 9.37
N ASP A 63 15.87 4.48 8.72
CA ASP A 63 16.50 5.72 9.18
C ASP A 63 15.43 6.74 9.55
N PHE A 64 15.29 7.02 10.85
CA PHE A 64 14.35 8.00 11.35
C PHE A 64 14.99 9.39 11.40
N LEU A 65 14.39 10.37 10.74
CA LEU A 65 14.78 11.77 10.90
C LEU A 65 14.46 12.24 12.34
N PRO A 66 15.15 13.28 12.84
CA PRO A 66 14.98 13.76 14.22
C PRO A 66 13.51 14.03 14.60
N GLU A 67 12.74 14.66 13.72
CA GLU A 67 11.32 14.95 13.94
C GLU A 67 10.46 13.68 14.04
N ALA A 68 10.71 12.70 13.17
CA ALA A 68 10.05 11.40 13.20
C ALA A 68 10.39 10.64 14.48
N LEU A 69 11.66 10.67 14.89
CA LEU A 69 12.13 9.98 16.09
C LEU A 69 11.46 10.53 17.35
N GLU A 70 11.33 11.85 17.47
CA GLU A 70 10.64 12.49 18.60
C GLU A 70 9.15 12.14 18.64
N LYS A 71 8.46 12.15 17.50
CA LYS A 71 7.05 11.72 17.43
C LYS A 71 6.89 10.24 17.76
N ALA A 72 7.78 9.38 17.26
CA ALA A 72 7.75 7.95 17.55
C ALA A 72 7.90 7.67 19.04
N LYS A 73 8.85 8.32 19.73
CA LYS A 73 9.01 8.21 21.18
C LYS A 73 7.74 8.62 21.93
N ARG A 74 7.06 9.68 21.50
CA ARG A 74 5.79 10.12 22.11
C ARG A 74 4.67 9.11 21.93
N PHE A 75 4.59 8.47 20.75
CA PHE A 75 3.60 7.41 20.53
C PHE A 75 3.92 6.16 21.34
N GLU A 76 5.19 5.78 21.45
CA GLU A 76 5.62 4.61 22.23
C GLU A 76 5.46 4.82 23.74
N ALA A 77 5.52 6.05 24.23
CA ALA A 77 5.37 6.38 25.65
C ALA A 77 3.92 6.31 26.15
N ASP A 78 2.92 6.33 25.27
CA ASP A 78 1.50 6.32 25.63
C ASP A 78 0.84 4.99 25.21
N PRO A 79 0.48 4.11 26.17
CA PRO A 79 -0.10 2.80 25.89
C PRO A 79 -1.36 2.83 25.03
N LYS A 80 -2.07 3.96 24.93
CA LYS A 80 -3.25 4.08 24.06
C LYS A 80 -2.92 3.85 22.58
N TYR A 81 -1.66 4.05 22.17
CA TYR A 81 -1.26 3.85 20.78
C TYR A 81 -0.92 2.39 20.45
N ASN A 82 -0.91 1.49 21.43
CA ASN A 82 -0.70 0.06 21.18
C ASN A 82 -1.84 -0.55 20.36
N GLU A 83 -3.06 -0.01 20.45
CA GLU A 83 -4.19 -0.44 19.62
C GLU A 83 -4.17 0.14 18.19
N TYR A 84 -3.17 0.96 17.83
CA TYR A 84 -3.09 1.58 16.51
C TYR A 84 -2.31 0.69 15.55
N ALA A 85 -2.81 0.51 14.33
CA ALA A 85 -2.10 -0.18 13.27
C ALA A 85 -1.09 0.75 12.58
N THR A 86 0.01 0.19 12.10
CA THR A 86 1.04 0.93 11.36
C THR A 86 0.73 0.88 9.86
N MET A 87 0.54 2.04 9.23
CA MET A 87 0.23 2.16 7.80
C MET A 87 1.37 2.88 7.07
N MET A 88 2.19 2.10 6.35
CA MET A 88 3.37 2.63 5.66
C MET A 88 2.99 3.55 4.50
N VAL A 89 3.49 4.79 4.53
CA VAL A 89 3.28 5.74 3.44
C VAL A 89 4.55 5.93 2.64
N LYS A 90 4.64 5.22 1.53
CA LYS A 90 5.76 5.27 0.57
C LYS A 90 5.24 5.20 -0.86
N THR A 91 6.15 5.34 -1.83
CA THR A 91 5.81 5.11 -3.24
C THR A 91 5.34 3.67 -3.47
N HIS A 92 4.30 3.51 -4.30
CA HIS A 92 3.80 2.20 -4.75
C HIS A 92 4.59 1.66 -5.96
N LEU A 93 5.46 2.48 -6.56
CA LEU A 93 6.17 2.15 -7.80
C LEU A 93 7.46 1.34 -7.61
N SER A 94 7.84 1.08 -6.35
CA SER A 94 9.03 0.32 -5.94
C SER A 94 8.79 -0.33 -4.60
N LEU A 95 9.48 -1.44 -4.29
CA LEU A 95 9.57 -1.95 -2.91
C LEU A 95 10.29 -0.94 -1.99
N SER A 96 11.25 -0.19 -2.55
CA SER A 96 11.94 0.89 -1.85
C SER A 96 11.11 2.17 -1.71
N HIS A 97 11.71 3.21 -1.14
CA HIS A 97 11.16 4.57 -1.12
C HIS A 97 11.38 5.33 -2.45
N ASP A 98 12.27 4.85 -3.31
CA ASP A 98 12.64 5.47 -4.58
C ASP A 98 11.85 4.81 -5.74
N PRO A 99 10.99 5.55 -6.45
CA PRO A 99 10.16 5.00 -7.52
C PRO A 99 10.97 4.48 -8.72
N THR A 100 12.24 4.88 -8.87
CA THR A 100 13.09 4.48 -10.00
C THR A 100 13.70 3.09 -9.82
N LYS A 101 13.85 2.60 -8.58
CA LYS A 101 14.41 1.29 -8.27
C LYS A 101 13.38 0.18 -8.51
N LYS A 102 13.50 -0.54 -9.63
CA LYS A 102 12.58 -1.62 -10.03
C LYS A 102 13.05 -3.00 -9.57
N GLY A 103 12.15 -3.98 -9.62
CA GLY A 103 12.43 -5.36 -9.21
C GLY A 103 12.55 -5.50 -7.69
N VAL A 104 13.58 -6.23 -7.23
CA VAL A 104 13.85 -6.50 -5.82
C VAL A 104 15.14 -5.78 -5.38
N PRO A 105 15.08 -4.47 -5.04
CA PRO A 105 16.26 -3.69 -4.69
C PRO A 105 16.93 -4.20 -3.40
N LYS A 106 18.25 -4.04 -3.32
CA LYS A 106 19.12 -4.43 -2.18
C LYS A 106 20.02 -3.27 -1.79
N GLY A 107 20.63 -3.30 -0.60
CA GLY A 107 21.60 -2.28 -0.18
C GLY A 107 20.96 -0.93 0.11
N TRP A 108 19.74 -0.90 0.66
CA TRP A 108 18.98 0.33 0.87
C TRP A 108 18.29 0.34 2.22
N ARG A 109 18.14 1.54 2.78
CA ARG A 109 17.45 1.79 4.05
C ARG A 109 16.23 2.67 3.82
N LEU A 110 15.20 2.48 4.63
CA LEU A 110 13.94 3.22 4.51
C LEU A 110 14.02 4.52 5.32
N PRO A 111 14.03 5.69 4.67
CA PRO A 111 13.98 6.96 5.41
C PRO A 111 12.55 7.20 5.90
N VAL A 112 12.39 7.53 7.17
CA VAL A 112 11.12 7.97 7.75
C VAL A 112 11.27 9.41 8.20
N ARG A 113 10.56 10.31 7.50
CA ARG A 113 10.66 11.75 7.73
C ARG A 113 9.68 12.28 8.76
N ASP A 114 8.50 11.66 8.84
CA ASP A 114 7.45 12.08 9.75
C ASP A 114 6.48 10.93 10.07
N PHE A 115 5.57 11.13 11.02
CA PHE A 115 4.43 10.28 11.29
C PHE A 115 3.13 11.09 11.27
N LEU A 116 2.17 10.65 10.46
CA LEU A 116 0.79 11.14 10.51
C LEU A 116 -0.04 10.22 11.41
N ILE A 117 -1.05 10.77 12.07
CA ILE A 117 -1.95 10.01 12.93
C ILE A 117 -3.40 10.22 12.52
N TYR A 118 -4.14 9.13 12.41
CA TYR A 118 -5.57 9.12 12.13
C TYR A 118 -6.29 8.41 13.27
N SER A 119 -6.56 9.13 14.35
CA SER A 119 -7.09 8.55 15.59
C SER A 119 -8.46 7.89 15.44
N GLY A 120 -9.32 8.40 14.56
CA GLY A 120 -10.63 7.78 14.30
C GLY A 120 -10.51 6.38 13.68
N ALA A 121 -9.53 6.19 12.78
CA ALA A 121 -9.25 4.90 12.14
C ALA A 121 -8.22 4.06 12.91
N LYS A 122 -7.63 4.60 13.99
CA LYS A 122 -6.54 4.02 14.76
C LYS A 122 -5.32 3.66 13.89
N PHE A 123 -4.88 4.60 13.04
CA PHE A 123 -3.66 4.44 12.24
C PHE A 123 -2.54 5.39 12.65
N ILE A 124 -1.33 4.86 12.71
CA ILE A 124 -0.08 5.64 12.75
C ILE A 124 0.63 5.39 11.42
N CYS A 125 0.97 6.46 10.71
CA CYS A 125 1.37 6.40 9.32
C CYS A 125 2.79 6.96 9.14
N PRO A 126 3.83 6.10 9.13
CA PRO A 126 5.20 6.53 8.86
C PRO A 126 5.33 7.02 7.43
N VAL A 127 5.75 8.27 7.29
CA VAL A 127 5.90 8.94 6.01
C VAL A 127 7.33 8.77 5.51
N CYS A 128 7.49 8.07 4.38
CA CYS A 128 8.80 7.71 3.83
C CYS A 128 9.20 8.51 2.57
N GLY A 129 8.35 9.45 2.14
CA GLY A 129 8.58 10.26 0.95
C GLY A 129 7.55 11.37 0.81
N THR A 130 7.62 12.12 -0.28
CA THR A 130 6.62 13.14 -0.62
C THR A 130 5.34 12.47 -1.10
N ILE A 131 4.20 12.88 -0.53
CA ILE A 131 2.88 12.35 -0.87
C ILE A 131 2.01 13.52 -1.27
N SER A 132 1.32 13.39 -2.40
CA SER A 132 0.26 14.32 -2.76
C SER A 132 -1.05 13.83 -2.14
N LEU A 133 -1.59 14.61 -1.21
CA LEU A 133 -2.92 14.37 -0.62
C LEU A 133 -4.05 15.03 -1.44
N MET A 134 -3.68 15.90 -2.37
CA MET A 134 -4.60 16.65 -3.21
C MET A 134 -4.10 16.58 -4.66
N PRO A 135 -4.58 15.62 -5.47
CA PRO A 135 -4.21 15.56 -6.88
C PRO A 135 -4.72 16.82 -7.60
N GLY A 136 -3.86 17.42 -8.42
CA GLY A 136 -4.23 18.51 -9.32
C GLY A 136 -4.86 18.01 -10.62
N THR A 137 -5.45 18.93 -11.39
CA THR A 137 -5.91 18.65 -12.76
C THR A 137 -4.75 18.68 -13.75
N SER A 138 -4.89 17.94 -14.86
CA SER A 138 -3.97 18.04 -16.00
C SER A 138 -4.14 19.38 -16.73
N SER A 139 -3.13 19.75 -17.53
CA SER A 139 -3.17 20.95 -18.40
C SER A 139 -4.33 20.91 -19.40
N ASP A 140 -4.70 19.72 -19.85
CA ASP A 140 -5.92 19.46 -20.60
C ASP A 140 -6.84 18.46 -19.85
N PRO A 141 -7.77 18.95 -19.02
CA PRO A 141 -8.58 18.10 -18.18
C PRO A 141 -9.77 17.49 -18.93
N ALA A 142 -10.10 16.24 -18.60
CA ALA A 142 -11.15 15.46 -19.27
C ALA A 142 -12.55 16.10 -19.20
N PHE A 143 -12.86 16.86 -18.13
CA PHE A 143 -14.17 17.50 -17.97
C PHE A 143 -14.54 18.46 -19.11
N ARG A 144 -13.56 18.98 -19.87
CA ARG A 144 -13.81 19.83 -21.04
C ARG A 144 -14.56 19.10 -22.17
N ARG A 145 -14.51 17.77 -22.17
CA ARG A 145 -15.14 16.90 -23.18
C ARG A 145 -16.38 16.18 -22.66
N VAL A 146 -16.76 16.43 -21.40
CA VAL A 146 -17.94 15.81 -20.79
C VAL A 146 -19.18 16.58 -21.20
N ASP A 147 -20.14 15.90 -21.79
CA ASP A 147 -21.43 16.47 -22.20
C ASP A 147 -22.55 15.44 -22.08
N VAL A 148 -23.80 15.92 -22.04
CA VAL A 148 -25.01 15.10 -21.90
C VAL A 148 -26.01 15.44 -23.00
N ASP A 149 -26.40 14.44 -23.78
CA ASP A 149 -27.50 14.59 -24.73
C ASP A 149 -28.81 14.83 -23.97
N VAL A 150 -29.40 16.02 -24.15
CA VAL A 150 -30.62 16.44 -23.41
C VAL A 150 -31.89 15.68 -23.78
N LYS A 151 -31.89 14.93 -24.89
CA LYS A 151 -33.04 14.10 -25.31
C LYS A 151 -32.85 12.64 -24.90
N ALA A 152 -31.67 12.09 -25.15
CA ALA A 152 -31.37 10.69 -24.88
C ALA A 152 -30.86 10.45 -23.45
N GLY A 153 -30.43 11.48 -22.74
CA GLY A 153 -29.76 11.37 -21.44
C GLY A 153 -28.36 10.75 -21.51
N LYS A 154 -27.81 10.58 -22.73
CA LYS A 154 -26.53 9.88 -22.93
C LYS A 154 -25.36 10.80 -22.61
N VAL A 155 -24.51 10.36 -21.69
CA VAL A 155 -23.27 11.04 -21.31
C VAL A 155 -22.13 10.65 -22.28
N THR A 156 -21.32 11.62 -22.67
CA THR A 156 -20.11 11.44 -23.49
C THR A 156 -18.87 11.97 -22.77
N GLY A 157 -17.68 11.46 -23.10
CA GLY A 157 -16.41 11.95 -22.58
C GLY A 157 -16.05 11.55 -21.14
N LEU A 158 -16.80 10.63 -20.53
CA LEU A 158 -16.57 10.16 -19.15
C LEU A 158 -15.57 9.00 -19.04
N PHE A 159 -15.51 8.15 -20.07
CA PHE A 159 -14.62 7.00 -20.21
C PHE A 159 -14.15 6.87 -21.66
#